data_AF-A0A953GSX1-F1
#
_entry.id   AF-A0A953GSX1-F1
#
_cell.length_a   1.000
_cell.length_b   1.000
_cell.length_c   1.000
_cell.angle_alpha   90.00
_cell.angle_beta   90.00
_cell.angle_gamma   90.00
#
_symmetry.space_group_name_H-M   'P 1'
#
loop_
_entity.id
_entity.type
_entity.pdbx_description
1 polymer ?
#
loop_
_entity_poly.entity_id
_entity_poly.type
_entity_poly.pdbx_seq_one_letter_code
_entity_poly.pdbx_strand_id
1 'polypeptide(L)'
;MAMNCLVIYDVRAGREGNRVRTKLADLCMDYGMNRIQYSAFAGDLQRTHQEELFQRAQRLLGKTAGKVYLYPIGEGEWRQRLCHERRKVPAMGGGTGGGEGVILSSTTGDAPLGTGLARREGEDVLSH
;
A
#
# COMPACT_ATOMS: atom_id res chain seq x y z
N MET A 1 5.49 -18.80 -13.63
CA MET A 1 4.53 -17.73 -13.95
C MET A 1 4.43 -16.83 -12.73
N ALA A 2 4.43 -15.51 -12.91
CA ALA A 2 4.18 -14.58 -11.82
C ALA A 2 2.67 -14.62 -11.47
N MET A 3 2.35 -14.45 -10.19
CA MET A 3 0.98 -14.37 -9.71
C MET A 3 0.79 -13.06 -8.96
N ASN A 4 -0.43 -12.53 -9.03
CA ASN A 4 -0.82 -11.41 -8.19
C ASN A 4 -0.68 -11.84 -6.73
N CYS A 5 -0.03 -11.00 -5.94
CA CYS A 5 0.23 -11.26 -4.55
C CYS A 5 -0.27 -10.08 -3.73
N LEU A 6 -1.00 -10.37 -2.66
CA LEU A 6 -1.47 -9.39 -1.70
C LEU A 6 -0.74 -9.61 -0.37
N VAL A 7 -0.03 -8.60 0.09
CA VAL A 7 0.62 -8.58 1.39
C VAL A 7 -0.14 -7.64 2.31
N ILE A 8 -0.53 -8.12 3.49
CA ILE A 8 -1.19 -7.33 4.52
C ILE A 8 -0.41 -7.50 5.82
N TYR A 9 -0.14 -6.42 6.52
CA TYR A 9 0.46 -6.49 7.84
C TYR A 9 -0.31 -5.68 8.88
N ASP A 10 -0.20 -6.10 10.13
CA ASP A 10 -0.71 -5.37 11.28
C ASP A 10 0.34 -5.41 12.37
N VAL A 11 0.94 -4.27 12.68
CA VAL A 11 2.05 -4.15 13.63
C VAL A 11 1.64 -3.14 14.68
N ARG A 12 1.80 -3.50 15.96
CA ARG A 12 1.40 -2.63 17.06
C ARG A 12 2.08 -1.27 16.98
N ALA A 13 1.31 -0.22 17.23
CA ALA A 13 1.83 1.14 17.28
C ALA A 13 2.81 1.32 18.44
N GLY A 14 3.88 2.08 18.20
CA GLY A 14 4.97 2.34 19.14
C GLY A 14 6.24 2.66 18.38
N ARG A 15 7.30 3.10 19.07
CA ARG A 15 8.57 3.45 18.42
C ARG A 15 9.11 2.29 17.58
N GLU A 16 9.15 1.09 18.14
CA GLU A 16 9.69 -0.09 17.44
C GLU A 16 8.75 -0.58 16.34
N GLY A 17 7.45 -0.65 16.62
CA GLY A 17 6.46 -1.04 15.62
C GLY A 17 6.39 -0.10 14.42
N ASN A 18 6.56 1.21 14.63
CA ASN A 18 6.63 2.18 13.53
C ASN A 18 7.86 1.95 12.64
N ARG A 19 9.01 1.62 13.22
CA ARG A 19 10.21 1.26 12.45
C ARG A 19 10.00 -0.02 11.64
N VAL A 20 9.39 -1.04 12.25
CA VAL A 20 9.07 -2.29 11.54
C VAL A 20 8.09 -2.04 10.40
N ARG A 21 7.07 -1.19 10.60
CA ARG A 21 6.10 -0.81 9.54
C ARG A 21 6.79 -0.13 8.36
N THR A 22 7.72 0.80 8.62
CA THR A 22 8.52 1.45 7.57
C THR A 22 9.37 0.41 6.82
N LYS A 23 10.11 -0.43 7.53
CA LYS A 23 10.94 -1.47 6.89
C LYS A 23 10.13 -2.49 6.09
N LEU A 24 8.96 -2.89 6.58
CA LEU A 24 8.05 -3.77 5.83
C LEU A 24 7.51 -3.09 4.57
N ALA A 25 7.21 -1.80 4.64
CA ALA A 25 6.79 -1.02 3.48
C ALA A 25 7.90 -0.94 2.44
N ASP A 26 9.12 -0.61 2.85
CA ASP A 26 10.29 -0.53 1.98
C ASP A 26 10.57 -1.89 1.33
N LEU A 27 10.57 -2.96 2.12
CA LEU A 27 10.72 -4.33 1.61
C LEU A 27 9.69 -4.66 0.53
N CYS A 28 8.41 -4.32 0.71
CA CYS A 28 7.40 -4.60 -0.31
C CYS A 28 7.65 -3.79 -1.59
N MET A 29 8.09 -2.53 -1.47
CA MET A 29 8.42 -1.68 -2.62
C MET A 29 9.66 -2.18 -3.38
N ASP A 30 10.68 -2.67 -2.68
CA ASP A 30 11.90 -3.23 -3.28
C ASP A 30 11.60 -4.46 -4.15
N TYR A 31 10.54 -5.20 -3.82
CA TYR A 31 10.05 -6.34 -4.60
C TYR A 31 9.11 -5.91 -5.74
N GLY A 32 8.96 -4.61 -6.00
CA GLY A 32 8.13 -4.06 -7.06
C GLY A 32 6.64 -4.07 -6.76
N MET A 33 6.22 -4.22 -5.50
CA MET A 33 4.81 -4.17 -5.12
C MET A 33 4.30 -2.73 -5.01
N ASN A 34 3.06 -2.52 -5.41
CA ASN A 34 2.37 -1.25 -5.26
C ASN A 34 1.70 -1.17 -3.89
N ARG A 35 1.84 -0.03 -3.22
CA ARG A 35 1.13 0.25 -1.97
C ARG A 35 -0.34 0.56 -2.27
N ILE A 36 -1.25 -0.26 -1.75
CA ILE A 36 -2.71 -0.11 -1.95
C ILE A 36 -3.42 0.46 -0.72
N GLN A 37 -2.86 0.26 0.47
CA GLN A 37 -3.36 0.80 1.75
C GLN A 37 -2.17 1.11 2.65
N TYR A 38 -2.42 1.73 3.81
CA TYR A 38 -1.38 2.01 4.79
C TYR A 38 -0.55 0.76 5.16
N SER A 39 -1.21 -0.40 5.33
CA SER A 39 -0.57 -1.66 5.69
C SER A 39 -0.85 -2.79 4.69
N ALA A 40 -1.11 -2.46 3.42
CA ALA A 40 -1.34 -3.45 2.39
C ALA A 40 -0.66 -3.08 1.07
N PHE A 41 -0.09 -4.10 0.43
CA PHE A 41 0.65 -4.01 -0.82
C PHE A 41 0.18 -5.09 -1.78
N ALA A 42 0.18 -4.80 -3.08
CA ALA A 42 -0.12 -5.79 -4.09
C ALA A 42 0.77 -5.64 -5.33
N GLY A 43 1.08 -6.76 -5.98
CA GLY A 43 1.88 -6.77 -7.19
C GLY A 43 2.16 -8.18 -7.68
N ASP A 44 2.77 -8.28 -8.86
CA ASP A 44 3.11 -9.56 -9.47
C ASP A 44 4.43 -10.10 -8.92
N LEU A 45 4.36 -11.29 -8.32
CA LEU A 45 5.51 -11.94 -7.71
C LEU A 45 5.63 -13.38 -8.18
N GLN A 46 6.86 -13.77 -8.51
CA GLN A 46 7.20 -15.18 -8.71
C GLN A 46 7.17 -15.92 -7.38
N ARG A 47 6.86 -17.23 -7.39
CA ARG A 47 6.77 -18.05 -6.18
C ARG A 47 8.02 -17.99 -5.30
N THR A 48 9.21 -18.00 -5.92
CA THR A 48 10.49 -17.85 -5.20
C THR A 48 10.59 -16.51 -4.47
N HIS A 49 10.20 -15.42 -5.13
CA HIS A 49 10.17 -14.09 -4.52
C HIS A 49 9.11 -13.99 -3.43
N GLN A 50 7.96 -14.68 -3.54
CA GLN A 50 6.95 -14.72 -2.47
C GLN A 50 7.50 -15.36 -1.20
N GLU A 51 8.16 -16.52 -1.32
CA GLU A 51 8.75 -17.23 -0.19
C GLU A 51 9.86 -16.40 0.46
N GLU A 52 10.73 -15.80 -0.35
CA GLU A 52 11.81 -14.96 0.14
C GLU A 52 11.30 -13.68 0.83
N LEU A 53 10.35 -12.97 0.20
CA LEU A 53 9.70 -11.79 0.75
C LEU A 53 9.09 -12.11 2.11
N PHE A 54 8.34 -13.21 2.20
CA PHE A 54 7.69 -13.61 3.44
C PHE A 54 8.70 -13.92 4.54
N GLN A 55 9.77 -14.66 4.23
CA GLN A 55 10.83 -14.94 5.20
C GLN A 55 11.52 -13.66 5.68
N ARG A 56 11.83 -12.72 4.77
CA ARG A 56 12.42 -11.43 5.13
C ARG A 56 11.47 -10.61 6.00
N ALA A 57 10.18 -10.60 5.69
CA ALA A 57 9.16 -9.93 6.49
C ALA A 57 9.04 -10.52 7.91
N GLN A 58 9.10 -11.84 8.04
CA GLN A 58 9.13 -12.52 9.35
C GLN A 58 10.36 -12.10 10.18
N ARG A 59 11.54 -12.03 9.56
CA ARG A 59 12.77 -11.56 10.22
C ARG A 59 12.67 -10.10 10.66
N LEU A 60 12.08 -9.24 9.83
CA LEU A 60 11.84 -7.83 10.15
C LEU A 60 10.87 -7.68 11.33
N LEU A 61 9.83 -8.52 11.41
CA LEU A 61 8.90 -8.52 12.52
C LEU A 61 9.61 -8.95 13.82
N GLY A 62 10.44 -9.99 13.76
CA GLY A 62 11.30 -10.42 14.87
C GLY A 62 10.50 -10.65 16.16
N LYS A 63 10.82 -9.89 17.22
CA LYS A 63 10.12 -9.94 18.52
C LYS A 63 8.98 -8.92 18.64
N THR A 64 8.76 -8.12 17.60
CA THR A 64 7.73 -7.07 17.61
C THR A 64 6.35 -7.71 17.45
N ALA A 65 5.41 -7.33 18.31
CA ALA A 65 4.04 -7.82 18.22
C ALA A 65 3.36 -7.34 16.93
N GLY A 66 3.01 -8.28 16.07
CA GLY A 66 2.29 -8.02 14.83
C GLY A 66 2.03 -9.28 14.02
N LYS A 67 1.45 -9.11 12.84
CA LYS A 67 1.11 -10.16 11.88
C LYS A 67 1.47 -9.69 10.49
N VAL A 68 1.89 -10.64 9.65
CA VAL A 68 2.07 -10.44 8.22
C VAL A 68 1.39 -11.61 7.52
N TYR A 69 0.57 -11.28 6.54
CA TYR A 69 -0.10 -12.22 5.65
C TYR A 69 0.41 -11.99 4.23
N LEU A 70 0.59 -13.09 3.51
CA LEU A 70 0.89 -13.08 2.09
C LEU A 70 -0.11 -14.02 1.41
N TYR A 71 -0.90 -13.48 0.48
CA TYR A 71 -1.89 -14.22 -0.28
C TYR A 71 -1.49 -14.24 -1.74
N PRO A 72 -1.09 -15.39 -2.30
CA PRO A 72 -1.09 -15.55 -3.75
C PRO A 72 -2.54 -15.62 -4.25
N ILE A 73 -2.86 -14.81 -5.25
CA ILE A 73 -4.21 -14.67 -5.81
C ILE A 73 -4.13 -15.00 -7.30
N GLY A 74 -5.05 -15.87 -7.76
CA GLY A 74 -5.19 -16.18 -9.18
C GLY A 74 -5.61 -14.95 -9.98
N GLU A 75 -5.23 -14.91 -11.26
CA GLU A 75 -5.52 -13.77 -12.13
C GLU A 75 -7.03 -13.51 -12.27
N GLY A 76 -7.83 -14.58 -12.33
CA GLY A 76 -9.28 -14.51 -12.41
C GLY A 76 -9.92 -13.87 -11.17
N GLU A 77 -9.51 -14.29 -9.99
CA GLU A 77 -9.97 -13.73 -8.71
C GLU A 77 -9.47 -12.30 -8.53
N TRP A 78 -8.24 -12.02 -8.96
CA TRP A 78 -7.66 -10.68 -8.88
C TRP A 78 -8.42 -9.64 -9.70
N ARG A 79 -8.88 -10.01 -10.90
CA ARG A 79 -9.72 -9.12 -11.73
C ARG A 79 -11.10 -8.83 -11.12
N GLN A 80 -11.59 -9.69 -10.26
CA GLN A 80 -12.88 -9.52 -9.58
C GLN A 80 -12.80 -8.63 -8.33
N ARG A 81 -11.61 -8.13 -7.97
CA ARG A 81 -11.44 -7.25 -6.82
C ARG A 81 -12.30 -5.99 -6.95
N LEU A 82 -12.88 -5.57 -5.84
CA LEU A 82 -13.66 -4.35 -5.71
C LEU A 82 -12.94 -3.39 -4.77
N CYS A 83 -12.75 -2.15 -5.20
CA CYS A 83 -12.22 -1.08 -4.37
C CYS A 83 -13.23 0.06 -4.26
N HIS A 84 -13.49 0.51 -3.03
CA HIS A 84 -14.25 1.72 -2.76
C HIS A 84 -13.33 2.74 -2.09
N GLU A 85 -13.05 3.83 -2.79
CA GLU A 85 -12.25 4.93 -2.26
C GLU A 85 -13.12 6.16 -2.05
N ARG A 86 -12.99 6.77 -0.87
CA ARG A 86 -13.58 8.06 -0.53
C ARG A 86 -12.47 9.08 -0.35
N ARG A 87 -12.30 9.98 -1.31
CA ARG A 87 -11.36 11.12 -1.19
C ARG A 87 -12.10 12.38 -0.77
N LYS A 88 -11.54 13.08 0.23
CA LYS A 88 -11.96 14.45 0.54
C LYS A 88 -11.44 15.37 -0.58
N VAL A 89 -12.32 16.16 -1.17
CA VAL A 89 -11.90 17.23 -2.08
C VAL A 89 -11.38 18.38 -1.21
N PRO A 90 -10.17 18.92 -1.46
CA PRO A 90 -9.75 20.14 -0.78
C PRO A 90 -10.74 21.24 -1.12
N ALA A 91 -11.17 22.03 -0.13
CA ALA A 91 -11.99 23.20 -0.39
C ALA A 91 -11.23 24.10 -1.39
N MET A 92 -11.73 24.21 -2.63
CA MET A 92 -11.21 25.16 -3.59
C MET A 92 -11.44 26.55 -3.00
N GLY A 93 -10.36 27.25 -2.67
CA GLY A 93 -10.43 28.57 -2.04
C GLY A 93 -11.13 29.57 -2.95
N GLY A 94 -12.21 30.17 -2.46
CA GLY A 94 -12.87 31.32 -3.07
C GLY A 94 -14.39 31.21 -3.08
N GLY A 95 -15.03 31.76 -2.05
CA GLY A 95 -16.48 31.99 -2.03
C GLY A 95 -17.18 31.29 -0.87
N THR A 96 -17.74 32.09 0.03
CA THR A 96 -18.66 31.68 1.10
C THR A 96 -19.83 30.87 0.54
N GLY A 97 -19.72 29.54 0.62
CA GLY A 97 -20.74 28.58 0.19
C GLY A 97 -20.24 27.16 0.46
N GLY A 98 -20.28 26.74 1.72
CA GLY A 98 -19.72 25.47 2.19
C GLY A 98 -20.48 24.25 1.68
N GLY A 99 -19.96 23.63 0.62
CA GLY A 99 -20.27 22.26 0.25
C GLY A 99 -19.00 21.42 0.27
N GLU A 100 -18.84 20.54 1.25
CA GLU A 100 -17.77 19.53 1.25
C GLU A 100 -18.04 18.52 0.13
N GLY A 101 -17.29 18.61 -0.97
CA GLY A 101 -17.34 17.64 -2.06
C GLY A 101 -16.61 16.34 -1.68
N VAL A 102 -17.21 15.20 -2.00
CA VAL A 102 -16.59 13.88 -1.88
C VAL A 102 -16.46 13.29 -3.28
N ILE A 103 -15.25 12.90 -3.68
CA ILE A 103 -15.06 12.09 -4.89
C ILE A 103 -15.15 10.63 -4.48
N LEU A 104 -16.13 9.94 -5.06
CA LEU A 104 -16.30 8.50 -4.96
C LEU A 104 -15.76 7.88 -6.25
N SER A 105 -14.77 7.00 -6.12
CA SER A 105 -14.31 6.16 -7.23
C SER A 105 -14.44 4.70 -6.83
N SER A 106 -15.23 3.96 -7.60
CA SER A 106 -15.31 2.50 -7.55
C SER A 106 -14.56 1.94 -8.76
N THR A 107 -13.46 1.23 -8.53
CA THR A 107 -12.71 0.58 -9.60
C THR A 107 -12.83 -0.94 -9.47
N THR A 108 -13.24 -1.59 -10.55
CA THR A 108 -13.13 -3.03 -10.77
C THR A 108 -11.73 -3.41 -11.25
N GLY A 109 -11.33 -4.67 -11.05
CA GLY A 109 -9.94 -5.12 -11.10
C GLY A 109 -9.18 -5.06 -12.43
N ASP A 110 -9.73 -4.47 -13.48
CA ASP A 110 -9.00 -4.23 -14.73
C ASP A 110 -8.25 -2.89 -14.73
N ALA A 111 -8.61 -1.97 -13.82
CA ALA A 111 -7.85 -0.74 -13.63
C ALA A 111 -6.50 -1.05 -12.95
N PRO A 112 -5.38 -0.47 -13.41
CA PRO A 112 -4.10 -0.61 -12.73
C PRO A 112 -4.26 -0.20 -11.26
N LEU A 113 -3.61 -0.93 -10.35
CA LEU A 113 -3.55 -0.56 -8.92
C LEU A 113 -3.18 0.91 -8.84
N GLY A 114 -4.11 1.73 -8.38
CA GLY A 114 -4.10 3.17 -8.61
C GLY A 114 -2.73 3.80 -8.36
N THR A 115 -2.27 4.64 -9.28
CA THR A 115 -1.08 5.51 -9.18
C THR A 115 -1.20 6.60 -8.09
N GLY A 116 -2.05 6.38 -7.09
CA GLY A 116 -2.49 7.37 -6.11
C GLY A 116 -1.53 7.69 -4.97
N LEU A 117 -0.35 7.06 -4.92
CA LEU A 117 0.75 7.53 -4.08
C LEU A 117 1.90 7.98 -4.97
N ALA A 118 1.70 9.10 -5.68
CA ALA A 118 2.81 9.87 -6.21
C ALA A 118 3.80 10.12 -5.06
N ARG A 119 5.06 9.76 -5.31
CA ARG A 119 6.20 10.19 -4.50
C ARG A 119 6.03 11.68 -4.20
N ARG A 120 6.08 12.08 -2.93
CA ARG A 120 6.47 13.46 -2.61
C ARG A 120 7.97 13.56 -2.89
N GLU A 121 8.32 13.82 -4.14
CA GLU A 121 9.63 14.38 -4.47
C GLU A 121 9.55 15.90 -4.25
N GLY A 122 10.52 16.46 -3.51
CA GLY A 122 10.75 17.90 -3.42
C GLY A 122 10.29 18.59 -2.13
N GLU A 123 10.97 18.34 -1.01
CA GLU A 123 11.28 19.41 -0.04
C GLU A 123 12.79 19.67 -0.10
N ASP A 124 13.25 20.23 -1.23
CA ASP A 124 14.49 21.00 -1.26
C ASP A 124 14.19 22.36 -0.64
N VAL A 125 14.36 22.45 0.67
CA VAL A 125 14.49 23.75 1.34
C VAL A 125 15.91 24.25 1.07
N LEU A 126 16.04 25.08 0.03
CA LEU A 126 17.14 26.02 -0.07
C LEU A 126 17.24 26.79 1.25
N SER A 127 18.39 26.70 1.91
CA SER A 127 18.84 27.76 2.82
C SER A 127 20.07 28.42 2.18
N HIS A 128 19.88 29.67 1.76
CA HIS A 128 20.96 30.65 1.73
C HIS A 128 21.06 31.28 3.12
#